data_AF-A0A8U0M2K7-F1
#
_entry.id   AF-A0A8U0M2K7-F1
#
_cell.length_a   1.000
_cell.length_b   1.000
_cell.length_c   1.000
_cell.angle_alpha   90.00
_cell.angle_beta   90.00
_cell.angle_gamma   90.00
#
_symmetry.space_group_name_H-M   'P 1'
#
loop_
_entity.id
_entity.type
_entity.pdbx_description
1 polymer ?
#
loop_
_entity_poly.entity_id
_entity_poly.type
_entity_poly.pdbx_seq_one_letter_code
_entity_poly.pdbx_strand_id
1 'polypeptide(L)'
;MEQPDHERQSGTVAISVPTFQQRLNHIVEEQGRAGKGVLSRLALVHQTAKQFAIEAALKKGIDTGSIDVEELTNPPLFDFYPEDEPVVIHYSYLIK
;
A
#
# COMPACT_ATOMS: atom_id res chain seq x y z
N MET A 1 -5.06 12.06 -31.93
CA MET A 1 -4.48 10.76 -31.57
C MET A 1 -4.99 10.45 -30.19
N GLU A 2 -6.06 9.67 -30.11
CA GLU A 2 -6.59 9.19 -28.84
C GLU A 2 -5.60 8.15 -28.32
N GLN A 3 -5.01 8.39 -27.14
CA GLN A 3 -4.20 7.38 -26.46
C GLN A 3 -5.08 6.15 -26.22
N PRO A 4 -4.56 4.91 -26.37
CA PRO A 4 -5.35 3.73 -26.05
C PRO A 4 -5.87 3.86 -24.63
N ASP A 5 -7.18 3.68 -24.46
CA ASP A 5 -7.88 3.60 -23.18
C ASP A 5 -7.19 2.50 -22.36
N HIS A 6 -6.25 2.88 -21.49
CA HIS A 6 -5.68 1.93 -20.55
C HIS A 6 -6.80 1.65 -19.56
N GLU A 7 -7.45 0.49 -19.69
CA GLU A 7 -8.53 0.10 -18.80
C GLU A 7 -8.02 0.10 -17.37
N ARG A 8 -8.51 1.04 -16.56
CA ARG A 8 -8.17 1.14 -15.14
C ARG A 8 -8.86 0.00 -14.42
N GLN A 9 -8.08 -0.95 -13.94
CA GLN A 9 -8.58 -2.06 -13.15
C GLN A 9 -8.41 -1.79 -11.66
N SER A 10 -9.20 -2.50 -10.85
CA SER A 10 -9.18 -2.38 -9.40
C SER A 10 -8.92 -3.71 -8.72
N GLY A 11 -8.35 -3.63 -7.53
CA GLY A 11 -8.06 -4.77 -6.69
C GLY A 11 -8.25 -4.43 -5.22
N THR A 12 -8.40 -5.50 -4.43
CA THR A 12 -8.53 -5.43 -2.98
C THR A 12 -7.60 -6.45 -2.36
N VAL A 13 -6.92 -6.06 -1.29
CA VAL A 13 -6.14 -6.97 -0.45
C VAL A 13 -6.41 -6.66 1.03
N ALA A 14 -6.63 -7.72 1.81
CA ALA A 14 -6.79 -7.65 3.25
C ALA A 14 -5.52 -8.18 3.93
N ILE A 15 -4.99 -7.44 4.89
CA ILE A 15 -3.71 -7.73 5.56
C ILE A 15 -3.94 -7.67 7.06
N SER A 16 -3.39 -8.63 7.80
CA SER A 16 -3.48 -8.56 9.27
C SER A 16 -2.69 -7.36 9.79
N VAL A 17 -3.21 -6.70 10.83
CA VAL A 17 -2.57 -5.53 11.45
C VAL A 17 -1.11 -5.82 11.84
N PRO A 18 -0.75 -6.96 12.47
CA PRO A 18 0.64 -7.27 12.79
C PRO A 18 1.56 -7.29 11.57
N THR A 19 1.10 -7.88 10.45
CA THR A 19 1.88 -7.94 9.20
C THR A 19 2.09 -6.54 8.62
N PHE A 20 1.05 -5.70 8.64
CA PHE A 20 1.14 -4.33 8.16
C PHE A 20 2.10 -3.50 9.03
N GLN A 21 1.98 -3.61 10.35
CA GLN A 21 2.83 -2.91 11.31
C GLN A 21 4.31 -3.32 11.19
N GLN A 22 4.59 -4.62 11.03
CA GLN A 22 5.95 -5.10 10.81
C GLN A 22 6.59 -4.44 9.58
N ARG A 23 5.86 -4.39 8.44
CA ARG A 23 6.36 -3.74 7.22
C ARG A 23 6.56 -2.24 7.42
N LEU A 24 5.61 -1.59 8.07
CA LEU A 24 5.66 -0.16 8.34
C LEU A 24 6.85 0.21 9.23
N ASN A 25 7.12 -0.57 10.28
CA ASN A 25 8.27 -0.38 11.15
C ASN A 25 9.59 -0.59 10.38
N HIS A 26 9.66 -1.59 9.50
CA HIS A 26 10.81 -1.80 8.62
C HIS A 26 11.08 -0.56 7.75
N ILE A 27 10.05 0.02 7.13
CA ILE A 27 10.20 1.24 6.31
C ILE A 27 10.67 2.43 7.16
N VAL A 28 10.16 2.58 8.38
CA VAL A 28 10.60 3.63 9.32
C VAL A 28 12.08 3.48 9.64
N GLU A 29 12.55 2.27 9.94
CA GLU A 29 13.96 2.01 10.21
C GLU A 29 14.85 2.29 8.99
N GLU A 30 14.42 1.88 7.79
CA GLU A 30 15.15 2.15 6.55
C GLU A 30 15.24 3.65 6.24
N GLN A 31 14.16 4.40 6.45
CA GLN A 31 14.12 5.85 6.30
C GLN A 31 15.11 6.53 7.24
N GLY A 32 15.13 6.12 8.52
CA GLY A 32 16.06 6.63 9.51
C GLY A 32 17.53 6.37 9.16
N ARG A 33 17.83 5.20 8.58
CA ARG A 33 19.20 4.85 8.13
C ARG A 33 19.62 5.60 6.86
N ALA A 34 18.68 5.89 5.96
CA ALA A 34 18.96 6.53 4.67
C ALA A 34 19.17 8.05 4.76
N GLY A 35 19.04 8.66 5.95
CA GLY A 35 19.11 10.12 6.12
C GLY A 35 18.01 10.86 5.36
N LYS A 36 16.94 10.16 4.96
CA LYS A 36 15.78 10.75 4.31
C LYS A 36 14.99 11.53 5.36
N GLY A 37 14.50 12.71 4.99
CA GLY A 37 13.73 13.56 5.90
C GLY A 37 12.57 12.81 6.55
N VAL A 38 12.19 13.21 7.77
CA VAL A 38 11.15 12.55 8.55
C VAL A 38 9.82 12.60 7.78
N LEU A 39 9.38 11.46 7.25
CA LEU A 39 8.04 11.33 6.68
C LEU A 39 7.00 11.33 7.79
N SER A 40 5.82 11.90 7.51
CA SER A 40 4.68 11.77 8.40
C SER A 40 4.25 10.31 8.51
N ARG A 41 3.70 9.91 9.66
CA ARG A 41 3.13 8.57 9.87
C ARG A 41 2.15 8.19 8.77
N LEU A 42 1.31 9.14 8.33
CA LEU A 42 0.35 8.95 7.24
C LEU A 42 1.05 8.62 5.91
N ALA A 43 2.12 9.33 5.57
CA ALA A 43 2.90 9.05 4.36
C ALA A 43 3.54 7.66 4.39
N LEU A 44 4.04 7.24 5.56
CA LEU A 44 4.62 5.92 5.76
C LEU A 44 3.57 4.80 5.65
N VAL A 45 2.39 5.01 6.23
CA VAL A 45 1.25 4.10 6.10
C VAL A 45 0.84 3.96 4.64
N HIS A 46 0.72 5.07 3.91
CA HIS A 46 0.38 5.05 2.50
C HIS A 46 1.45 4.36 1.65
N GLN A 47 2.74 4.61 1.93
CA GLN A 47 3.84 3.92 1.27
C GLN A 47 3.79 2.40 1.50
N THR A 48 3.50 1.99 2.75
CA THR A 48 3.33 0.58 3.12
C THR A 48 2.16 -0.04 2.36
N ALA A 49 1.01 0.64 2.32
CA ALA A 49 -0.16 0.18 1.59
C ALA A 49 0.12 -0.01 0.10
N LYS A 50 0.83 0.94 -0.52
CA LYS A 50 1.24 0.85 -1.92
C LYS A 50 2.15 -0.35 -2.20
N GLN A 51 3.08 -0.66 -1.29
CA GLN A 51 3.92 -1.87 -1.43
C GLN A 51 3.07 -3.16 -1.43
N PHE A 52 2.10 -3.28 -0.52
CA PHE A 52 1.20 -4.43 -0.49
C PHE A 52 0.31 -4.51 -1.75
N ALA A 53 -0.18 -3.39 -2.25
CA ALA A 53 -0.96 -3.35 -3.49
C ALA A 53 -0.14 -3.82 -4.71
N ILE A 54 1.13 -3.41 -4.80
CA ILE A 54 2.08 -3.90 -5.80
C ILE A 54 2.30 -5.40 -5.67
N GLU A 55 2.59 -5.90 -4.47
CA GLU A 55 2.76 -7.34 -4.26
C GLU A 55 1.50 -8.13 -4.61
N ALA A 56 0.31 -7.60 -4.31
CA ALA A 56 -0.96 -8.24 -4.62
C ALA A 56 -1.23 -8.29 -6.14
N ALA A 57 -0.92 -7.22 -6.88
CA ALA A 57 -1.02 -7.20 -8.33
C ALA A 57 -0.02 -8.16 -8.99
N LEU A 58 1.24 -8.17 -8.52
CA LEU A 58 2.28 -9.08 -9.01
C LEU A 58 1.91 -10.55 -8.77
N LYS A 59 1.33 -10.89 -7.60
CA LYS A 59 0.83 -12.24 -7.30
C LYS A 59 -0.28 -12.71 -8.25
N LYS A 60 -1.01 -11.78 -8.85
CA LYS A 60 -2.02 -12.06 -9.90
C LYS A 60 -1.43 -12.12 -11.30
N GLY A 61 -0.11 -11.98 -11.45
CA GLY A 61 0.60 -11.99 -12.74
C GLY A 61 0.46 -10.68 -13.52
N ILE A 62 0.14 -9.57 -12.84
CA ILE A 62 -0.12 -8.29 -13.48
C ILE A 62 1.15 -7.43 -13.43
N ASP A 63 1.70 -7.08 -14.59
CA ASP A 63 2.72 -6.03 -14.70
C ASP A 63 2.02 -4.66 -14.74
N THR A 64 1.98 -4.01 -13.58
CA THR A 64 1.32 -2.71 -13.43
C THR A 64 2.24 -1.56 -13.83
N GLY A 65 1.76 -0.67 -14.70
CA GLY A 65 2.42 0.61 -15.04
C GLY A 65 2.46 1.57 -13.87
N SER A 66 1.31 1.73 -13.24
CA SER A 66 1.12 2.50 -12.03
C SER A 66 0.14 1.75 -11.13
N ILE A 67 0.36 1.85 -9.82
CA ILE A 67 -0.61 1.46 -8.81
C ILE A 67 -0.90 2.66 -7.93
N ASP A 68 -2.18 2.92 -7.76
CA ASP A 68 -2.69 3.97 -6.90
C ASP A 68 -3.56 3.34 -5.82
N VAL A 69 -3.37 3.76 -4.58
CA VAL A 69 -4.19 3.32 -3.44
C VAL A 69 -5.37 4.28 -3.39
N GLU A 70 -6.58 3.77 -3.61
CA GLU A 70 -7.80 4.58 -3.61
C GLU A 70 -8.33 4.74 -2.20
N GLU A 71 -8.31 3.66 -1.43
CA GLU A 71 -8.92 3.60 -0.11
C GLU A 71 -8.12 2.67 0.82
N LEU A 72 -8.06 3.07 2.09
CA LEU A 72 -7.41 2.30 3.13
C LEU A 72 -8.34 2.25 4.34
N THR A 73 -8.88 1.06 4.62
CA THR A 73 -9.75 0.82 5.77
C THR A 73 -8.93 0.26 6.92
N ASN A 74 -9.21 0.74 8.14
CA ASN A 74 -8.52 0.34 9.37
C ASN A 74 -6.97 0.47 9.34
N PRO A 75 -6.39 1.56 8.81
CA PRO A 75 -4.94 1.73 8.83
C PRO A 75 -4.42 1.94 10.26
N PRO A 76 -3.30 1.30 10.67
CA PRO A 76 -2.71 1.47 12.00
C PRO A 76 -2.04 2.85 12.16
N LEU A 77 -2.88 3.89 12.24
CA LEU A 77 -2.51 5.30 12.39
C LEU A 77 -2.08 5.62 13.83
N PHE A 78 -2.64 4.90 14.80
CA PHE A 78 -2.39 5.06 16.22
C PHE A 78 -1.84 3.77 16.83
N ASP A 79 -1.23 3.89 18.02
CA ASP A 79 -0.59 2.77 18.72
C ASP A 79 -1.59 1.75 19.27
N PHE A 80 -2.86 2.15 19.44
CA PHE A 80 -3.95 1.24 19.78
C PHE A 80 -4.78 0.94 18.55
N TYR A 81 -4.76 -0.32 18.12
CA TYR A 81 -5.61 -0.82 17.04
C TYR A 81 -6.20 -2.16 17.42
N PRO A 82 -7.50 -2.40 17.19
CA PRO A 82 -8.08 -3.72 17.39
C PRO A 82 -7.40 -4.71 16.43
N GLU A 83 -6.74 -5.73 16.97
CA GLU A 83 -6.00 -6.73 16.18
C GLU A 83 -6.94 -7.62 15.33
N ASP A 84 -8.23 -7.62 15.66
CA ASP A 84 -9.25 -8.47 15.06
C ASP A 84 -9.73 -8.00 13.68
N GLU A 85 -9.48 -6.73 13.31
CA GLU A 85 -9.89 -6.17 12.02
C GLU A 85 -8.70 -6.01 11.06
N PRO A 86 -8.75 -6.59 9.85
CA PRO A 86 -7.66 -6.45 8.90
C PRO A 86 -7.58 -5.03 8.34
N VAL A 87 -6.38 -4.63 7.94
CA VAL A 87 -6.16 -3.48 7.07
C VAL A 87 -6.60 -3.87 5.67
N VAL A 88 -7.60 -3.18 5.12
CA VAL A 88 -8.09 -3.42 3.76
C VAL A 88 -7.61 -2.32 2.83
N ILE A 89 -6.96 -2.70 1.74
CA ILE A 89 -6.43 -1.78 0.74
C ILE A 89 -7.25 -1.96 -0.53
N HIS A 90 -7.95 -0.91 -0.96
CA HIS A 90 -8.49 -0.81 -2.31
C HIS A 90 -7.50 -0.03 -3.16
N TYR A 91 -7.13 -0.62 -4.30
CA TYR A 91 -6.15 -0.04 -5.19
C TYR A 91 -6.62 -0.15 -6.63
N SER A 92 -6.12 0.74 -7.47
CA SER A 92 -6.31 0.69 -8.90
C SER A 92 -4.96 0.62 -9.61
N TYR A 93 -4.97 0.10 -10.83
CA TYR A 93 -3.78 0.00 -11.64
C TYR A 93 -4.10 0.09 -13.13
N LEU A 94 -3.10 0.54 -13.89
CA LEU A 94 -3.10 0.47 -15.35
C LEU A 94 -2.33 -0.79 -15.77
N ILE A 95 -2.96 -1.61 -16.62
CA ILE A 95 -2.27 -2.69 -17.30
C ILE A 95 -1.36 -2.08 -18.36
N LYS A 96 -0.11 -2.55 -18.43
CA LYS A 96 0.82 -2.19 -19.50
C LYS A 96 0.58 -3.02 -20.76
#